data_AF-A0A1L8ZAF6-F1
#
_entry.id   AF-A0A1L8ZAF6-F1
#
_cell.length_a   1.000
_cell.length_b   1.000
_cell.length_c   1.000
_cell.angle_alpha   90.00
_cell.angle_beta   90.00
_cell.angle_gamma   90.00
#
_symmetry.space_group_name_H-M   'P 1'
#
loop_
_entity.id
_entity.type
_entity.pdbx_description
1 polymer ?
#
loop_
_entity_poly.entity_id
_entity_poly.type
_entity_poly.pdbx_seq_one_letter_code
_entity_poly.pdbx_strand_id
1 'polypeptide(L)'
;HGTNVIVALLNPIILSNLDSNIRALSDNLPLPHILAGGFLDSFVYIGGAGATLGLAIAMMLSKSQHLKAIGRLSFAPGLFNINEPIMFGAPIVLNPILGIPFLLIPIFNIIVAYTLTNFGIIERVRTLVPWTTPAPIAAFFSTGLDIKSFVLVLLLLIISVFMYLPFIKAYDKALLLQEKKE
;
A
#
# COMPACT_ATOMS: atom_id res chain seq x y z
N HIS A 1 14.97 -0.05 7.24
CA HIS A 1 13.60 -0.30 6.73
C HIS A 1 13.43 -1.78 6.42
N GLY A 2 12.50 -2.48 7.08
CA GLY A 2 12.27 -3.92 6.87
C GLY A 2 11.90 -4.27 5.42
N THR A 3 11.15 -3.39 4.75
CA THR A 3 10.81 -3.52 3.32
C THR A 3 12.05 -3.65 2.45
N ASN A 4 13.09 -2.83 2.67
CA ASN A 4 14.30 -2.85 1.84
C ASN A 4 15.10 -4.15 1.99
N VAL A 5 15.07 -4.79 3.16
CA VAL A 5 15.75 -6.08 3.38
C VAL A 5 15.07 -7.20 2.60
N ILE A 6 13.73 -7.27 2.65
CA ILE A 6 12.96 -8.29 1.93
C ILE A 6 12.97 -8.01 0.43
N VAL A 7 12.77 -6.76 0.01
CA VAL A 7 12.78 -6.34 -1.40
C VAL A 7 14.13 -6.61 -2.03
N ALA A 8 15.26 -6.45 -1.32
CA ALA A 8 16.57 -6.81 -1.85
C ALA A 8 16.68 -8.30 -2.23
N LEU A 9 15.99 -9.18 -1.50
CA LEU A 9 15.94 -10.62 -1.80
C LEU A 9 14.91 -10.97 -2.87
N LEU A 10 13.77 -10.28 -2.89
CA LEU A 10 12.68 -10.55 -3.84
C LEU A 10 12.90 -9.89 -5.21
N ASN A 11 13.63 -8.77 -5.28
CA ASN A 11 13.81 -8.00 -6.50
C ASN A 11 14.34 -8.84 -7.68
N PRO A 12 15.39 -9.66 -7.52
CA PRO A 12 15.86 -10.52 -8.61
C PRO A 12 14.76 -11.44 -9.15
N ILE A 13 13.91 -11.97 -8.26
CA ILE A 13 12.83 -12.90 -8.61
C ILE A 13 11.71 -12.16 -9.35
N ILE A 14 11.20 -11.06 -8.79
CA ILE A 14 10.08 -10.33 -9.40
C ILE A 14 10.46 -9.63 -10.71
N LEU A 15 11.74 -9.21 -10.86
CA LEU A 15 12.24 -8.66 -12.11
C LEU A 15 12.45 -9.74 -13.18
N SER A 16 12.91 -10.94 -12.80
CA SER A 16 12.97 -12.08 -13.71
C SER A 16 11.56 -12.50 -14.19
N ASN A 17 10.58 -12.48 -13.28
CA ASN A 17 9.18 -12.73 -13.62
C ASN A 17 8.63 -11.66 -14.58
N LEU A 18 9.02 -10.39 -14.38
CA LEU A 18 8.62 -9.30 -15.29
C LEU A 18 9.21 -9.48 -16.69
N ASP A 19 10.50 -9.81 -16.79
CA ASP A 19 11.15 -10.12 -18.07
C ASP A 19 10.43 -11.26 -18.80
N SER A 20 10.04 -12.32 -18.08
CA SER A 20 9.25 -13.43 -18.64
C SER A 20 7.87 -12.97 -19.13
N ASN A 21 7.20 -12.07 -18.40
CA ASN A 21 5.93 -11.46 -18.83
C ASN A 21 6.10 -10.58 -20.08
N ILE A 22 7.17 -9.80 -20.18
CA ILE A 22 7.47 -8.94 -21.34
C ILE A 22 7.74 -9.77 -22.60
N ARG A 23 8.47 -10.89 -22.46
CA ARG A 23 8.71 -11.81 -23.57
C ARG A 23 7.43 -12.47 -24.06
N ALA A 24 6.63 -13.02 -23.13
CA ALA A 24 5.32 -13.58 -23.46
C ALA A 24 4.43 -12.55 -24.17
N LEU A 25 4.41 -11.31 -23.71
CA LEU A 25 3.66 -10.23 -24.35
C LEU A 25 4.11 -9.96 -25.79
N SER A 26 5.43 -9.98 -26.04
CA SER A 26 6.00 -9.76 -27.38
C SER A 26 5.64 -10.87 -28.37
N ASP A 27 5.46 -12.09 -27.87
CA ASP A 27 5.00 -13.26 -28.62
C ASP A 27 3.47 -13.40 -28.68
N ASN A 28 2.72 -12.42 -28.16
CA ASN A 28 1.25 -12.45 -28.00
C ASN A 28 0.74 -13.67 -27.19
N LEU A 29 1.55 -14.16 -26.25
CA LEU A 29 1.22 -15.24 -25.33
C LEU A 29 0.67 -14.70 -23.99
N PRO A 30 -0.11 -15.52 -23.25
CA PRO A 30 -0.56 -15.16 -21.91
C PRO A 30 0.63 -14.92 -20.96
N LEU A 31 0.55 -13.87 -20.15
CA LEU A 31 1.60 -13.54 -19.19
C LEU A 31 1.70 -14.62 -18.09
N PRO A 32 2.86 -15.25 -17.88
CA PRO A 32 2.96 -16.40 -16.97
C PRO A 32 2.91 -16.04 -15.47
N HIS A 33 3.32 -14.84 -15.07
CA HIS A 33 3.53 -14.51 -13.65
C HIS A 33 2.64 -13.37 -13.15
N ILE A 34 2.06 -13.55 -11.96
CA ILE A 34 1.27 -12.52 -11.26
C ILE A 34 2.20 -11.62 -10.43
N LEU A 35 3.05 -12.23 -9.60
CA LEU A 35 4.06 -11.53 -8.80
C LEU A 35 5.26 -11.16 -9.68
N ALA A 36 5.17 -10.02 -10.35
CA ALA A 36 6.18 -9.52 -11.27
C ALA A 36 6.33 -8.00 -11.15
N GLY A 37 7.55 -7.50 -11.32
CA GLY A 37 7.85 -6.06 -11.34
C GLY A 37 7.30 -5.32 -10.12
N GLY A 38 6.61 -4.21 -10.38
CA GLY A 38 6.02 -3.35 -9.35
C GLY A 38 4.67 -3.81 -8.80
N PHE A 39 4.35 -5.12 -8.82
CA PHE A 39 3.06 -5.63 -8.32
C PHE A 39 2.80 -5.24 -6.85
N LEU A 40 3.81 -5.41 -5.98
CA LEU A 40 3.67 -5.07 -4.56
C LEU A 40 3.49 -3.56 -4.36
N ASP A 41 4.26 -2.74 -5.07
CA ASP A 41 4.17 -1.28 -4.94
C ASP A 41 2.84 -0.74 -5.49
N SER A 42 2.31 -1.35 -6.54
CA SER A 42 1.07 -0.90 -7.20
C SER A 42 -0.19 -1.30 -6.45
N PHE A 43 -0.22 -2.49 -5.84
CA PHE A 43 -1.45 -3.05 -5.27
C PHE A 43 -1.41 -3.25 -3.75
N VAL A 44 -0.23 -3.40 -3.15
CA VAL A 44 -0.09 -3.85 -1.76
C VAL A 44 0.35 -2.71 -0.84
N TYR A 45 1.46 -2.06 -1.17
CA TYR A 45 2.10 -1.03 -0.36
C TYR A 45 1.58 0.37 -0.69
N ILE A 46 0.25 0.54 -0.68
CA ILE A 46 -0.42 1.79 -1.05
C ILE A 46 -0.06 2.90 -0.04
N GLY A 47 0.82 3.80 -0.44
CA GLY A 47 1.37 4.83 0.42
C GLY A 47 2.57 4.41 1.26
N GLY A 48 3.21 3.30 0.90
CA GLY A 48 4.35 2.71 1.58
C GLY A 48 4.02 1.45 2.37
N ALA A 49 4.97 1.00 3.18
CA ALA A 49 4.81 -0.19 4.03
C ALA A 49 3.58 -0.05 4.93
N GLY A 50 2.75 -1.09 5.01
CA GLY A 50 1.51 -1.07 5.80
C GLY A 50 0.30 -0.45 5.11
N ALA A 51 0.39 -0.08 3.82
CA ALA A 51 -0.65 0.70 3.15
C ALA A 51 -0.94 2.04 3.87
N THR A 52 0.14 2.73 4.24
CA THR A 52 0.14 3.87 5.16
C THR A 52 -0.57 5.12 4.66
N LEU A 53 -0.90 5.23 3.38
CA LEU A 53 -1.78 6.32 2.92
C LEU A 53 -3.19 6.17 3.52
N GLY A 54 -3.68 4.94 3.67
CA GLY A 54 -4.93 4.67 4.39
C GLY A 54 -4.86 5.09 5.86
N LEU A 55 -3.71 4.86 6.50
CA LEU A 55 -3.45 5.28 7.87
C LEU A 55 -3.40 6.81 8.00
N ALA A 56 -2.71 7.50 7.10
CA ALA A 56 -2.60 8.95 7.08
C ALA A 56 -4.00 9.59 6.98
N ILE A 57 -4.84 9.10 6.07
CA ILE A 57 -6.22 9.55 5.92
C ILE A 57 -7.03 9.26 7.19
N ALA A 58 -6.91 8.05 7.76
CA ALA A 58 -7.61 7.70 9.01
C ALA A 58 -7.19 8.59 10.19
N MET A 59 -5.90 8.95 10.29
CA MET A 59 -5.38 9.89 11.29
C MET A 59 -5.90 11.32 11.08
N MET A 60 -6.05 11.78 9.84
CA MET A 60 -6.66 13.09 9.55
C MET A 60 -8.12 13.19 10.01
N LEU A 61 -8.81 12.05 10.10
CA LEU A 61 -10.19 11.93 10.57
C LEU A 61 -10.33 11.72 12.09
N SER A 62 -9.21 11.62 12.84
CA SER A 62 -9.24 11.46 14.30
C SER A 62 -9.72 12.74 15.00
N LYS A 63 -9.84 12.73 16.33
CA LYS A 63 -10.15 13.94 17.12
C LYS A 63 -8.90 14.59 17.71
N SER A 64 -7.91 13.81 18.14
CA SER A 64 -6.62 14.29 18.66
C SER A 64 -5.91 15.16 17.64
N GLN A 65 -5.46 16.34 18.08
CA GLN A 65 -4.73 17.27 17.23
C GLN A 65 -3.38 16.72 16.82
N HIS A 66 -2.74 15.94 17.70
CA HIS A 66 -1.47 15.27 17.42
C HIS A 66 -1.59 14.30 16.23
N LEU A 67 -2.60 13.42 16.26
CA LEU A 67 -2.85 12.49 15.15
C LEU A 67 -3.20 13.20 13.84
N LYS A 68 -4.04 14.23 13.89
CA LYS A 68 -4.38 15.03 12.69
C LYS A 68 -3.13 15.67 12.07
N ALA A 69 -2.23 16.20 12.90
CA ALA A 69 -1.00 16.82 12.42
C ALA A 69 -0.12 15.80 11.70
N ILE A 70 0.11 14.63 12.29
CA ILE A 70 0.88 13.53 11.67
C ILE A 70 0.23 13.10 10.35
N GLY A 71 -1.08 12.88 10.33
CA GLY A 71 -1.80 12.47 9.13
C GLY A 71 -1.66 13.46 7.98
N ARG A 72 -1.79 14.77 8.26
CA ARG A 72 -1.65 15.83 7.25
C ARG A 72 -0.22 15.93 6.71
N LEU A 73 0.78 15.88 7.60
CA LEU A 73 2.20 15.93 7.20
C LEU A 73 2.60 14.69 6.38
N SER A 74 1.97 13.55 6.65
CA SER A 74 2.27 12.29 5.98
C SER A 74 1.50 12.07 4.67
N PHE A 75 0.39 12.79 4.44
CA PHE A 75 -0.48 12.55 3.29
C PHE A 75 0.22 12.82 1.95
N ALA A 76 0.82 14.02 1.79
CA ALA A 76 1.49 14.40 0.56
C ALA A 76 2.65 13.45 0.18
N PRO A 77 3.61 13.12 1.07
CA PRO A 77 4.63 12.12 0.76
C PRO A 77 4.03 10.72 0.57
N GLY A 78 2.98 10.37 1.31
CA GLY A 78 2.25 9.12 1.16
C GLY A 78 1.60 8.95 -0.21
N LEU A 79 1.21 10.01 -0.92
CA LEU A 79 0.74 9.90 -2.31
C LEU A 79 1.82 9.34 -3.25
N PHE A 80 3.09 9.52 -2.90
CA PHE A 80 4.25 9.02 -3.65
C PHE A 80 4.90 7.82 -2.96
N ASN A 81 4.15 7.09 -2.12
CA ASN A 81 4.58 5.91 -1.38
C ASN A 81 5.74 6.14 -0.39
N ILE A 82 6.01 7.39 -0.02
CA ILE A 82 7.02 7.78 0.98
C ILE A 82 6.33 7.82 2.35
N ASN A 83 6.75 6.96 3.28
CA ASN A 83 6.06 6.76 4.56
C ASN A 83 6.89 7.06 5.81
N GLU A 84 8.11 7.56 5.67
CA GLU A 84 8.96 7.96 6.78
C GLU A 84 8.27 8.95 7.74
N PRO A 85 7.52 9.96 7.28
CA PRO A 85 6.84 10.89 8.17
C PRO A 85 5.82 10.22 9.10
N ILE A 86 5.12 9.18 8.64
CA ILE A 86 4.15 8.47 9.49
C ILE A 86 4.83 7.43 10.37
N MET A 87 5.88 6.78 9.86
CA MET A 87 6.65 5.78 10.60
C MET A 87 7.44 6.39 11.76
N PHE A 88 7.88 7.63 11.63
CA PHE A 88 8.57 8.37 12.69
C PHE A 88 7.63 9.28 13.49
N GLY A 89 6.56 9.78 12.88
CA GLY A 89 5.59 10.65 13.54
C GLY A 89 4.64 9.90 14.47
N ALA A 90 4.31 8.64 14.19
CA ALA A 90 3.50 7.80 15.06
C ALA A 90 4.32 6.58 15.53
N PRO A 91 4.15 6.12 16.78
CA PRO A 91 4.90 4.99 17.33
C PRO A 91 4.35 3.64 16.80
N ILE A 92 4.23 3.46 15.49
CA ILE A 92 3.59 2.29 14.85
C ILE A 92 4.28 0.98 15.29
N VAL A 93 5.61 0.98 15.35
CA VAL A 93 6.41 -0.19 15.74
C VAL A 93 6.25 -0.53 17.22
N LEU A 94 6.07 0.48 18.08
CA LEU A 94 6.01 0.32 19.53
C LEU A 94 4.57 0.18 20.05
N ASN A 95 3.57 0.50 19.23
CA ASN A 95 2.17 0.48 19.60
C ASN A 95 1.43 -0.67 18.88
N PRO A 96 1.12 -1.78 19.57
CA PRO A 96 0.42 -2.92 18.99
C PRO A 96 -0.94 -2.55 18.37
N ILE A 97 -1.61 -1.51 18.85
CA ILE A 97 -2.89 -1.04 18.28
C ILE A 97 -2.70 -0.60 16.83
N LEU A 98 -1.58 0.06 16.51
CA LEU A 98 -1.25 0.48 15.15
C LEU A 98 -0.49 -0.61 14.38
N GLY A 99 0.33 -1.40 15.07
CA GLY A 99 1.10 -2.49 14.48
C GLY A 99 0.24 -3.61 13.89
N ILE A 100 -0.88 -3.96 14.54
CA ILE A 100 -1.82 -4.99 14.04
C ILE A 100 -2.36 -4.65 12.64
N PRO A 101 -3.05 -3.52 12.41
CA PRO A 101 -3.55 -3.19 11.08
C PRO A 101 -2.41 -2.92 10.08
N PHE A 102 -1.27 -2.41 10.53
CA PHE A 102 -0.08 -2.22 9.69
C PHE A 102 0.43 -3.52 9.06
N LEU A 103 0.28 -4.66 9.75
CA LEU A 103 0.65 -5.97 9.19
C LEU A 103 -0.51 -6.60 8.39
N LEU A 104 -1.74 -6.50 8.89
CA LEU A 104 -2.89 -7.19 8.30
C LEU A 104 -3.36 -6.58 6.98
N ILE A 105 -3.28 -5.26 6.83
CA ILE A 105 -3.80 -4.58 5.64
C ILE A 105 -3.01 -4.93 4.38
N PRO A 106 -1.65 -4.93 4.38
CA PRO A 106 -0.89 -5.45 3.24
C PRO A 106 -1.22 -6.91 2.90
N ILE A 107 -1.44 -7.75 3.91
CA ILE A 107 -1.84 -9.16 3.71
C ILE A 107 -3.21 -9.23 3.04
N PHE A 108 -4.16 -8.41 3.48
CA PHE A 108 -5.46 -8.31 2.84
C PHE A 108 -5.33 -7.83 1.38
N ASN A 109 -4.58 -6.76 1.13
CA ASN A 109 -4.39 -6.19 -0.21
C ASN A 109 -3.78 -7.21 -1.17
N ILE A 110 -2.73 -7.94 -0.75
CA ILE A 110 -2.10 -8.95 -1.61
C ILE A 110 -3.04 -10.11 -1.90
N ILE A 111 -3.82 -10.58 -0.92
CA ILE A 111 -4.79 -11.66 -1.13
C ILE A 111 -5.83 -11.24 -2.18
N VAL A 112 -6.41 -10.05 -2.03
CA VAL A 112 -7.43 -9.54 -2.96
C VAL A 112 -6.84 -9.34 -4.36
N ALA A 113 -5.73 -8.60 -4.46
CA ALA A 113 -5.11 -8.30 -5.76
C ALA A 113 -4.65 -9.57 -6.48
N TYR A 114 -3.96 -10.47 -5.77
CA TYR A 114 -3.49 -11.73 -6.35
C TYR A 114 -4.66 -12.60 -6.83
N THR A 115 -5.72 -12.71 -6.03
CA THR A 115 -6.90 -13.51 -6.37
C THR A 115 -7.61 -12.98 -7.62
N LEU A 116 -7.82 -11.66 -7.69
CA LEU A 116 -8.47 -11.04 -8.85
C LEU A 116 -7.60 -11.13 -10.12
N THR A 117 -6.29 -11.01 -10.00
CA THR A 117 -5.38 -11.24 -11.14
C THR A 117 -5.34 -12.72 -11.54
N ASN A 118 -5.42 -13.65 -10.58
CA ASN A 118 -5.43 -15.08 -10.86
C ASN A 118 -6.70 -15.51 -11.62
N PHE A 119 -7.85 -14.91 -11.31
CA PHE A 119 -9.09 -15.12 -12.05
C PHE A 119 -9.17 -14.36 -13.38
N GLY A 120 -8.13 -13.61 -13.76
CA GLY A 120 -8.10 -12.82 -15.00
C GLY A 120 -9.01 -11.59 -14.98
N ILE A 121 -9.50 -11.18 -13.80
CA ILE A 121 -10.30 -9.95 -13.65
C ILE A 121 -9.39 -8.74 -13.83
N ILE A 122 -8.20 -8.79 -13.24
CA ILE A 122 -7.16 -7.76 -13.35
C ILE A 122 -6.02 -8.27 -14.23
N GLU A 123 -5.52 -7.43 -15.11
CA GLU A 123 -4.38 -7.77 -15.96
C GLU A 123 -3.09 -7.97 -15.15
N ARG A 124 -2.19 -8.81 -15.66
CA ARG A 124 -0.87 -9.04 -15.03
C ARG A 124 0.08 -7.87 -15.33
N VAL A 125 1.03 -7.65 -14.42
CA VAL A 125 2.05 -6.60 -14.59
C VAL A 125 2.95 -6.94 -15.78
N ARG A 126 3.08 -5.98 -16.69
CA ARG A 126 3.80 -6.11 -17.96
C ARG A 126 4.78 -4.98 -18.25
N THR A 127 4.76 -3.93 -17.42
CA THR A 127 5.67 -2.79 -17.52
C THR A 127 6.17 -2.40 -16.14
N LEU A 128 7.44 -2.00 -16.06
CA LEU A 128 8.01 -1.44 -14.84
C LEU A 128 7.63 0.03 -14.70
N VAL A 129 7.11 0.41 -13.54
CA VAL A 129 6.78 1.79 -13.19
C VAL A 129 7.56 2.14 -11.92
N PRO A 130 8.08 3.38 -11.75
CA PRO A 130 8.76 3.77 -10.52
C PRO A 130 7.86 3.59 -9.29
N TRP A 131 8.40 3.02 -8.22
CA TRP A 131 7.67 2.76 -6.98
C TRP A 131 7.11 4.03 -6.31
N THR A 132 7.63 5.20 -6.62
CA THR A 132 7.12 6.50 -6.14
C THR A 132 5.89 6.99 -6.90
N THR A 133 5.47 6.29 -7.95
CA THR A 133 4.26 6.65 -8.70
C THR A 133 3.02 6.40 -7.83
N PRO A 134 2.05 7.34 -7.77
CA PRO A 134 0.83 7.13 -7.02
C PRO A 134 0.17 5.79 -7.37
N ALA A 135 -0.12 4.97 -6.36
CA ALA A 135 -0.44 3.55 -6.54
C ALA A 135 -1.55 3.26 -7.58
N PRO A 136 -2.68 4.02 -7.64
CA PRO A 136 -3.69 3.80 -8.69
C PRO A 136 -3.16 4.01 -10.10
N ILE A 137 -2.32 5.03 -10.27
CA ILE A 137 -1.68 5.37 -11.55
C ILE A 137 -0.62 4.31 -11.89
N ALA A 138 0.13 3.85 -10.88
CA ALA A 138 1.11 2.78 -11.05
C ALA A 138 0.48 1.47 -11.51
N ALA A 139 -0.64 1.07 -10.91
CA ALA A 139 -1.40 -0.10 -11.33
C ALA A 139 -1.92 0.03 -12.76
N PHE A 140 -2.48 1.18 -13.11
CA PHE A 140 -2.98 1.47 -14.45
C PHE A 140 -1.88 1.31 -15.51
N PHE A 141 -0.72 1.94 -15.33
CA PHE A 141 0.37 1.85 -16.32
C PHE A 141 1.08 0.51 -16.33
N SER A 142 1.32 -0.10 -15.15
CA SER A 142 2.06 -1.35 -15.03
C SER A 142 1.33 -2.56 -15.64
N THR A 143 -0.01 -2.52 -15.65
CA THR A 143 -0.89 -3.51 -16.31
C THR A 143 -1.20 -3.15 -17.77
N GLY A 144 -0.59 -2.08 -18.28
CA GLY A 144 -0.80 -1.51 -19.61
C GLY A 144 -2.22 -1.02 -19.87
N LEU A 145 -2.62 -0.03 -19.08
CA LEU A 145 -3.84 0.76 -19.20
C LEU A 145 -5.13 -0.01 -18.82
N ASP A 146 -5.03 -1.02 -17.95
CA ASP A 146 -6.23 -1.69 -17.43
C ASP A 146 -6.94 -0.79 -16.40
N ILE A 147 -8.09 -0.24 -16.77
CA ILE A 147 -8.91 0.61 -15.90
C ILE A 147 -9.39 -0.14 -14.65
N LYS A 148 -9.58 -1.47 -14.73
CA LYS A 148 -10.02 -2.26 -13.57
C LYS A 148 -8.96 -2.26 -12.47
N SER A 149 -7.68 -2.27 -12.84
CA SER A 149 -6.55 -2.18 -11.91
C SER A 149 -6.55 -0.83 -11.17
N PHE A 150 -6.81 0.27 -11.87
CA PHE A 150 -6.92 1.61 -11.28
C PHE A 150 -8.05 1.67 -10.24
N VAL A 151 -9.24 1.17 -10.61
CA VAL A 151 -10.41 1.13 -9.73
C VAL A 151 -10.15 0.22 -8.52
N LEU A 152 -9.53 -0.94 -8.73
CA LEU A 152 -9.19 -1.84 -7.62
C LEU A 152 -8.30 -1.15 -6.58
N VAL A 153 -7.25 -0.44 -6.99
CA VAL A 153 -6.35 0.22 -6.03
C VAL A 153 -7.06 1.34 -5.27
N LEU A 154 -7.97 2.09 -5.91
CA LEU A 154 -8.83 3.05 -5.20
C LEU A 154 -9.71 2.36 -4.16
N LEU A 155 -10.30 1.21 -4.49
CA LEU A 155 -11.09 0.43 -3.55
C LEU A 155 -10.23 -0.11 -2.40
N LEU A 156 -9.04 -0.64 -2.68
CA LEU A 156 -8.10 -1.11 -1.66
C LEU A 156 -7.66 0.02 -0.73
N LEU A 157 -7.44 1.23 -1.25
CA LEU A 157 -7.16 2.42 -0.43
C LEU A 157 -8.33 2.73 0.50
N ILE A 158 -9.55 2.79 -0.03
CA ILE A 158 -10.76 3.05 0.76
C ILE A 158 -10.93 1.99 1.85
N ILE A 159 -10.77 0.71 1.50
CA ILE A 159 -10.85 -0.40 2.47
C ILE A 159 -9.74 -0.26 3.52
N SER A 160 -8.52 0.08 3.12
CA SER A 160 -7.41 0.31 4.05
C SER A 160 -7.76 1.40 5.07
N VAL A 161 -8.35 2.53 4.64
CA VAL A 161 -8.85 3.57 5.55
C VAL A 161 -9.85 2.97 6.55
N PHE A 162 -10.86 2.25 6.07
CA PHE A 162 -11.87 1.63 6.94
C PHE A 162 -11.30 0.60 7.91
N MET A 163 -10.33 -0.20 7.47
CA MET A 163 -9.63 -1.16 8.32
C MET A 163 -8.79 -0.48 9.40
N TYR A 164 -8.20 0.70 9.12
CA TYR A 164 -7.45 1.48 10.10
C TYR A 164 -8.34 2.23 11.10
N LEU A 165 -9.51 2.70 10.70
CA LEU A 165 -10.41 3.50 11.53
C LEU A 165 -10.72 2.92 12.93
N PRO A 166 -11.05 1.63 13.12
CA PRO A 166 -11.32 1.11 14.47
C PRO A 166 -10.11 1.21 15.40
N PHE A 167 -8.90 0.94 14.89
CA PHE A 167 -7.66 1.01 15.65
C PHE A 167 -7.27 2.45 15.96
N ILE A 168 -7.41 3.34 14.98
CA ILE A 168 -7.19 4.78 15.18
C ILE A 168 -8.16 5.33 16.21
N LYS A 169 -9.45 4.97 16.18
CA LYS A 169 -10.43 5.41 17.19
C LYS A 169 -10.04 4.93 18.60
N ALA A 170 -9.53 3.70 18.73
CA ALA A 170 -9.07 3.19 20.02
C ALA A 170 -7.84 3.97 20.53
N TYR A 171 -6.87 4.24 19.66
CA TYR A 171 -5.67 5.00 20.01
C TYR A 171 -5.97 6.49 20.30
N ASP A 172 -6.81 7.11 19.49
CA ASP A 172 -7.29 8.49 19.64
C ASP A 172 -7.95 8.71 21.00
N LYS A 173 -8.76 7.75 21.48
CA LYS A 173 -9.36 7.81 22.81
C LYS A 173 -8.30 7.82 23.93
N ALA A 174 -7.22 7.05 23.78
CA ALA A 174 -6.14 7.02 24.77
C ALA A 174 -5.36 8.34 24.82
N LEU A 175 -5.06 8.92 23.65
CA LEU A 175 -4.41 10.23 23.53
C LEU A 175 -5.25 11.37 24.11
N LEU A 176 -6.54 11.43 23.79
CA LEU A 176 -7.45 12.44 24.33
C LEU A 176 -7.57 12.40 25.86
N LEU A 177 -7.38 11.23 26.48
CA LEU A 177 -7.36 11.09 27.93
C LEU A 177 -6.06 11.61 28.55
N GLN A 178 -4.95 11.56 27.81
CA GLN A 178 -3.68 12.17 28.23
C GLN A 178 -3.72 13.69 28.05
N GLU A 179 -4.20 14.18 26.90
CA GLU A 179 -4.35 15.61 26.59
C GLU A 179 -5.27 16.35 27.59
N LYS A 180 -6.18 15.65 28.28
CA LYS A 180 -7.06 16.24 29.31
C LYS A 180 -6.46 16.26 30.72
N LYS A 181 -5.40 15.49 30.95
CA LYS A 181 -4.72 15.41 32.25
C LYS A 181 -3.57 16.41 32.35
N GLU A 182 -3.10 16.90 31.21
CA GLU A 182 -2.22 18.06 31.06
C GLU A 182 -3.04 19.36 31.05
#